data_AF-A0A452SHN4-F1
#
_entry.id   AF-A0A452SHN4-F1
#
_cell.length_a   1.000
_cell.length_b   1.000
_cell.length_c   1.000
_cell.angle_alpha   90.00
_cell.angle_beta   90.00
_cell.angle_gamma   90.00
#
_symmetry.space_group_name_H-M   'P 1'
#
loop_
_entity.id
_entity.type
_entity.pdbx_description
1 polymer ?
#
loop_
_entity_poly.entity_id
_entity_poly.type
_entity_poly.pdbx_seq_one_letter_code
_entity_poly.pdbx_strand_id
1 'polypeptide(L)'
;MDNLSSEEIQLRAHQVTDESLESTRRILGLALESQDAGIKTITMLDEQGEQLNRIEEGMDQINKDMREAEKTLTELNKCCGLCVCPCNRTKNFESGKAYKATWGDGGDNSPSNVVAKQPGRVTNGQPQQPATGAASGGYIKRITNDAREDEMEENLTQVGSILGNLKNMALDMGNEIEAQNRQIDRITEKADTNKDRIDVANARAKKLIDS
;
A
#
# COMPACT_ATOMS: atom_id res chain seq x y z
N MET A 1 -13.14 -17.96 56.07
CA MET A 1 -11.94 -17.40 55.40
C MET A 1 -10.87 -18.44 55.61
N ASP A 2 -10.74 -19.36 54.65
CA ASP A 2 -9.81 -20.47 54.76
C ASP A 2 -8.39 -19.89 54.70
N ASN A 3 -7.68 -19.97 55.82
CA ASN A 3 -6.27 -19.62 55.92
C ASN A 3 -5.50 -20.67 55.10
N LEU A 4 -5.22 -20.34 53.84
CA LEU A 4 -4.30 -21.12 53.01
C LEU A 4 -2.96 -21.25 53.77
N SER A 5 -2.45 -22.48 53.86
CA SER A 5 -1.13 -22.74 54.44
C SER A 5 -0.06 -22.00 53.63
N SER A 6 1.03 -21.57 54.29
CA SER A 6 2.18 -20.96 53.60
C SER A 6 2.72 -21.85 52.47
N GLU A 7 2.60 -23.17 52.61
CA GLU A 7 2.99 -24.15 51.59
C GLU A 7 2.06 -24.12 50.37
N GLU A 8 0.75 -23.97 50.58
CA GLU A 8 -0.24 -23.89 49.49
C GLU A 8 -0.07 -22.60 48.69
N ILE A 9 0.28 -21.49 49.37
CA ILE A 9 0.58 -20.21 48.72
C ILE A 9 1.83 -20.32 47.84
N GLN A 10 2.90 -20.96 48.34
CA GLN A 10 4.12 -21.17 47.56
C GLN A 10 3.89 -22.10 46.37
N LEU A 11 3.16 -23.20 46.55
CA LEU A 11 2.83 -24.11 45.47
C LEU A 11 2.07 -23.40 44.36
N ARG A 12 1.07 -22.59 44.72
CA ARG A 12 0.29 -21.81 43.76
C ARG A 12 1.13 -20.75 43.05
N ALA A 13 2.06 -20.11 43.75
CA ALA A 13 2.97 -19.14 43.14
C ALA A 13 3.85 -19.80 42.06
N HIS A 14 4.42 -20.97 42.36
CA HIS A 14 5.21 -21.74 41.38
C HIS A 14 4.37 -22.17 40.18
N GLN A 15 3.15 -22.64 40.40
CA GLN A 15 2.25 -23.02 39.32
C GLN A 15 1.97 -21.83 38.39
N VAL A 16 1.68 -20.65 38.94
CA VAL A 16 1.42 -19.44 38.13
C VAL A 16 2.68 -19.00 37.37
N THR A 17 3.87 -19.12 37.97
CA THR A 17 5.13 -18.82 37.29
C THR A 17 5.36 -19.75 36.09
N ASP A 18 5.12 -21.06 36.26
CA ASP A 18 5.29 -22.05 35.17
C ASP A 18 4.28 -21.82 34.04
N GLU A 19 3.01 -21.56 34.38
CA GLU A 19 1.96 -21.23 33.41
C GLU A 19 2.29 -19.93 32.65
N SER A 20 2.83 -18.93 33.35
CA SER A 20 3.27 -17.66 32.74
C SER A 20 4.43 -17.88 31.77
N LEU A 21 5.40 -18.70 32.14
CA LEU A 21 6.53 -19.05 31.28
C LEU A 21 6.09 -19.79 30.02
N GLU A 22 5.18 -20.75 30.15
CA GLU A 22 4.63 -21.42 28.98
C GLU A 22 3.88 -20.43 28.06
N SER A 23 3.19 -19.45 28.66
CA SER A 23 2.56 -18.39 27.89
C SER A 23 3.57 -17.51 27.14
N THR A 24 4.71 -17.14 27.75
CA THR A 24 5.73 -16.36 27.03
C THR A 24 6.33 -17.13 25.86
N ARG A 25 6.54 -18.45 26.01
CA ARG A 25 6.97 -19.33 24.91
C ARG A 25 5.95 -19.37 23.77
N ARG A 26 4.65 -19.50 24.07
CA ARG A 26 3.59 -19.45 23.05
C ARG A 26 3.53 -18.11 22.33
N ILE A 27 3.63 -17.00 23.07
CA ILE A 27 3.63 -15.65 22.49
C ILE A 27 4.84 -15.47 21.56
N LEU A 28 6.02 -15.93 21.96
CA LEU A 28 7.22 -15.88 21.11
C LEU A 28 7.02 -16.67 19.81
N GLY A 29 6.47 -17.88 19.89
CA GLY A 29 6.14 -18.68 18.70
C GLY A 29 5.17 -17.95 17.75
N LEU A 30 4.09 -17.40 18.29
CA LEU A 30 3.11 -16.63 17.52
C LEU A 30 3.70 -15.35 16.91
N ALA A 31 4.59 -14.67 17.63
CA ALA A 31 5.25 -13.46 17.14
C ALA A 31 6.17 -13.77 15.96
N LEU A 32 6.94 -14.87 16.03
CA LEU A 32 7.80 -15.34 14.94
C LEU A 32 6.97 -15.75 13.70
N GLU A 33 5.88 -16.50 13.91
CA GLU A 33 4.97 -16.88 12.82
C GLU A 33 4.34 -15.64 12.17
N SER A 34 3.90 -14.67 12.97
CA SER A 34 3.35 -13.40 12.48
C SER A 34 4.38 -12.60 11.67
N GLN A 35 5.65 -12.63 12.09
CA GLN A 35 6.73 -11.96 11.37
C GLN A 35 6.94 -12.60 9.99
N ASP A 36 7.02 -13.93 9.90
CA ASP A 36 7.17 -14.64 8.62
C ASP A 36 5.98 -14.36 7.67
N ALA A 37 4.75 -14.40 8.19
CA ALA A 37 3.55 -14.05 7.44
C ALA A 37 3.58 -12.58 6.96
N GLY A 38 4.07 -11.66 7.81
CA GLY A 38 4.26 -10.24 7.48
C GLY A 38 5.26 -10.04 6.34
N ILE A 39 6.42 -10.73 6.39
CA ILE A 39 7.43 -10.66 5.33
C ILE A 39 6.84 -11.14 3.99
N LYS A 40 6.17 -12.30 3.99
CA LYS A 40 5.49 -12.81 2.79
C LYS A 40 4.48 -11.82 2.22
N THR A 41 3.73 -11.14 3.10
CA THR A 41 2.75 -10.13 2.69
C THR A 41 3.42 -8.93 2.04
N ILE A 42 4.53 -8.42 2.59
CA ILE A 42 5.29 -7.34 1.99
C ILE A 42 5.83 -7.73 0.61
N THR A 43 6.39 -8.93 0.46
CA THR A 43 6.86 -9.42 -0.85
C THR A 43 5.71 -9.49 -1.86
N MET A 44 4.54 -9.98 -1.45
CA MET A 44 3.36 -9.99 -2.33
C MET A 44 2.88 -8.58 -2.70
N LEU A 45 2.95 -7.61 -1.79
CA LEU A 45 2.59 -6.22 -2.08
C LEU A 45 3.56 -5.60 -3.09
N ASP A 46 4.86 -5.86 -2.96
CA ASP A 46 5.89 -5.40 -3.91
C ASP A 46 5.63 -5.98 -5.32
N GLU A 47 5.40 -7.29 -5.42
CA GLU A 47 5.05 -7.94 -6.69
C GLU A 47 3.74 -7.41 -7.30
N GLN A 48 2.75 -7.07 -6.47
CA GLN A 48 1.50 -6.45 -6.91
C GLN A 48 1.71 -5.01 -7.39
N GLY A 49 2.56 -4.23 -6.72
CA GLY A 49 2.94 -2.88 -7.17
C GLY A 49 3.54 -2.91 -8.58
N GLU A 50 4.46 -3.83 -8.83
CA GLU A 50 5.04 -4.03 -10.17
C GLU A 50 4.01 -4.47 -11.22
N GLN A 51 3.00 -5.25 -10.84
CA GLN A 51 1.88 -5.59 -11.73
C GLN A 51 1.04 -4.35 -12.08
N LEU A 52 0.73 -3.52 -11.09
CA LEU A 52 -0.03 -2.29 -11.30
C LEU A 52 0.75 -1.29 -12.19
N ASN A 53 2.07 -1.20 -12.04
CA ASN A 53 2.92 -0.41 -12.94
C ASN A 53 2.78 -0.86 -14.40
N ARG A 54 2.86 -2.17 -14.67
CA ARG A 54 2.65 -2.72 -16.01
C ARG A 54 1.25 -2.45 -16.56
N ILE A 55 0.23 -2.49 -15.70
CA ILE A 55 -1.16 -2.18 -16.10
C ILE A 55 -1.28 -0.69 -16.45
N GLU A 56 -0.71 0.20 -15.65
CA GLU A 56 -0.73 1.65 -15.91
C GLU A 56 -0.02 1.97 -17.24
N GLU A 57 1.14 1.38 -17.50
CA GLU A 57 1.84 1.48 -18.80
C GLU A 57 1.00 0.94 -19.96
N GLY A 58 0.32 -0.20 -19.75
CA GLY A 58 -0.59 -0.77 -20.74
C GLY A 58 -1.76 0.15 -21.07
N MET A 59 -2.33 0.85 -20.07
CA MET A 59 -3.38 1.84 -20.29
C MET A 59 -2.87 3.04 -21.10
N ASP A 60 -1.64 3.49 -20.84
CA ASP A 60 -1.00 4.56 -21.60
C ASP A 60 -0.75 4.14 -23.06
N GLN A 61 -0.36 2.89 -23.29
CA GLN A 61 -0.18 2.35 -24.64
C GLN A 61 -1.51 2.26 -25.39
N ILE A 62 -2.58 1.73 -24.77
CA ILE A 62 -3.91 1.66 -25.39
C ILE A 62 -4.37 3.06 -25.81
N ASN A 63 -4.17 4.07 -24.96
CA ASN A 63 -4.56 5.43 -25.30
C ASN A 63 -3.80 5.94 -26.54
N LYS A 64 -2.50 5.68 -26.65
CA LYS A 64 -1.69 6.02 -27.84
C LYS A 64 -2.18 5.29 -29.10
N ASP A 65 -2.40 3.99 -29.01
CA ASP A 65 -2.87 3.18 -30.14
C ASP A 65 -4.24 3.66 -30.62
N MET A 66 -5.13 4.04 -29.71
CA MET A 66 -6.42 4.62 -30.05
C MET A 66 -6.31 5.99 -30.73
N ARG A 67 -5.30 6.81 -30.42
CA ARG A 67 -5.01 8.05 -31.17
C ARG A 67 -4.68 7.73 -32.62
N GLU A 68 -3.88 6.70 -32.86
CA GLU A 68 -3.50 6.29 -34.19
C GLU A 68 -4.67 5.68 -34.95
N ALA A 69 -5.42 4.79 -34.33
CA ALA A 69 -6.62 4.19 -34.92
C ALA A 69 -7.65 5.24 -35.35
N GLU A 70 -7.90 6.27 -34.52
CA GLU A 70 -8.81 7.37 -34.88
C GLU A 70 -8.32 8.21 -36.07
N LYS A 71 -7.00 8.43 -36.19
CA LYS A 71 -6.42 9.12 -37.36
C LYS A 71 -6.67 8.30 -38.63
N THR A 72 -6.37 7.00 -38.58
CA THR A 72 -6.62 6.08 -39.70
C THR A 72 -8.09 6.05 -40.09
N LEU A 73 -9.02 5.94 -39.12
CA LEU A 73 -10.46 6.00 -39.39
C LEU A 73 -10.88 7.34 -40.01
N THR A 74 -10.27 8.44 -39.59
CA THR A 74 -10.53 9.76 -40.17
C THR A 74 -10.01 9.86 -41.60
N GLU A 75 -8.86 9.26 -41.91
CA GLU A 75 -8.34 9.17 -43.26
C GLU A 75 -9.22 8.33 -44.19
N LEU A 76 -9.71 7.20 -43.71
CA LEU A 76 -10.64 6.33 -44.46
C LEU A 76 -11.99 7.01 -44.73
N ASN A 77 -12.42 7.94 -43.86
CA ASN A 77 -13.66 8.71 -44.03
C ASN A 77 -13.53 9.90 -45.03
N LYS A 78 -12.35 10.14 -45.62
CA LYS A 78 -12.17 11.21 -46.63
C LYS A 78 -12.69 10.74 -47.99
N CYS A 79 -13.71 11.42 -48.52
CA CYS A 79 -14.21 11.16 -49.87
C CYS A 79 -13.25 11.78 -50.90
N CYS A 80 -12.77 10.97 -51.85
CA CYS A 80 -11.96 11.42 -53.01
C CYS A 80 -10.75 12.33 -52.67
N GLY A 81 -9.93 11.94 -51.69
CA GLY A 81 -8.53 12.37 -51.57
C GLY A 81 -8.23 13.79 -51.07
N LEU A 82 -9.18 14.74 -51.09
CA LEU A 82 -8.87 16.14 -50.75
C LEU A 82 -9.89 16.87 -49.86
N CYS A 83 -11.10 16.33 -49.62
CA CYS A 83 -12.08 16.97 -48.73
C CYS A 83 -12.72 15.96 -47.75
N VAL A 84 -12.71 16.29 -46.46
CA VAL A 84 -13.57 15.62 -45.46
C VAL A 84 -15.01 15.90 -45.87
N CYS A 85 -15.80 14.86 -46.13
CA CYS A 85 -17.19 15.02 -46.54
C CYS A 85 -17.93 15.90 -45.51
N PRO A 86 -18.48 17.07 -45.89
CA PRO A 86 -19.12 18.01 -44.95
C PRO A 86 -20.27 17.39 -44.14
N CYS A 87 -20.84 16.30 -44.67
CA CYS A 87 -21.96 15.56 -44.10
C CYS A 87 -21.59 14.67 -42.90
N ASN A 88 -20.30 14.51 -42.55
CA ASN A 88 -19.89 13.58 -41.49
C ASN A 88 -18.69 14.07 -40.65
N ARG A 89 -18.68 15.36 -40.28
CA ARG A 89 -17.69 15.94 -39.37
C ARG A 89 -17.84 15.33 -37.96
N THR A 90 -16.98 14.38 -37.63
CA THR A 90 -16.92 13.79 -36.30
C THR A 90 -16.18 14.73 -35.34
N LYS A 91 -16.69 14.85 -34.11
CA LYS A 91 -16.02 15.61 -33.05
C LYS A 91 -14.77 14.87 -32.57
N ASN A 92 -13.71 15.61 -32.26
CA ASN A 92 -12.47 15.07 -31.70
C ASN A 92 -12.74 14.54 -30.28
N PHE A 93 -12.56 13.24 -30.05
CA PHE A 93 -12.78 12.62 -28.74
C PHE A 93 -11.94 13.28 -27.65
N GLU A 94 -10.72 13.69 -28.01
CA GLU A 94 -9.76 14.34 -27.12
C GLU A 94 -10.23 15.71 -26.60
N SER A 95 -11.23 16.33 -27.23
CA SER A 95 -11.82 17.59 -26.75
C SER A 95 -12.83 17.38 -25.60
N GLY A 96 -13.14 16.13 -25.26
CA GLY A 96 -14.06 15.79 -24.18
C GLY A 96 -13.51 16.16 -22.80
N LYS A 97 -14.40 16.65 -21.92
CA LYS A 97 -14.03 17.04 -20.54
C LYS A 97 -13.43 15.87 -19.76
N ALA A 98 -14.01 14.67 -19.88
CA ALA A 98 -13.51 13.45 -19.26
C ALA A 98 -12.10 13.09 -19.76
N TYR A 99 -11.91 13.07 -21.09
CA TYR A 99 -10.59 12.81 -21.68
C TYR A 99 -9.52 13.80 -21.19
N LYS A 100 -9.85 15.10 -21.16
CA LYS A 100 -8.91 16.12 -20.70
C LYS A 100 -8.61 16.02 -19.20
N ALA A 101 -9.56 15.58 -18.38
CA ALA A 101 -9.32 15.37 -16.95
C ALA A 101 -8.33 14.22 -16.71
N THR A 102 -8.45 13.13 -17.47
CA THR A 102 -7.62 11.93 -17.29
C THR A 102 -6.31 11.95 -18.06
N TRP A 103 -6.28 12.53 -19.27
CA TRP A 103 -5.14 12.49 -20.21
C TRP A 103 -4.63 13.87 -20.66
N GLY A 104 -5.27 14.95 -20.21
CA GLY A 104 -4.85 16.31 -20.56
C GLY A 104 -3.56 16.69 -19.84
N ASP A 105 -2.67 17.34 -20.58
CA ASP A 105 -1.46 17.92 -20.00
C ASP A 105 -1.85 19.11 -19.12
N GLY A 106 -1.79 18.92 -17.80
CA GLY A 106 -2.00 19.95 -16.79
C GLY A 106 -3.43 20.49 -16.66
N GLY A 107 -4.22 19.92 -15.75
CA GLY A 107 -5.49 20.51 -15.31
C GLY A 107 -5.80 20.19 -13.85
N ASP A 108 -5.36 21.06 -12.94
CA ASP A 108 -5.72 21.23 -11.52
C ASP A 108 -5.78 20.02 -10.56
N ASN A 109 -5.66 18.78 -11.04
CA ASN A 109 -5.78 17.54 -10.25
C ASN A 109 -4.67 16.55 -10.59
N SER A 110 -3.47 17.04 -10.93
CA SER A 110 -2.30 16.17 -10.93
C SER A 110 -1.90 15.90 -9.47
N PRO A 111 -1.87 14.64 -8.99
CA PRO A 111 -1.33 14.33 -7.67
C PRO A 111 0.19 14.54 -7.61
N SER A 112 0.81 14.97 -8.70
CA SER A 112 2.23 15.36 -8.79
C SER A 112 2.56 16.71 -8.14
N ASN A 113 1.61 17.33 -7.42
CA ASN A 113 1.94 18.37 -6.43
C ASN A 113 2.04 17.76 -5.01
N VAL A 114 2.78 16.66 -4.89
CA VAL A 114 3.22 16.13 -3.60
C VAL A 114 4.41 16.96 -3.10
N VAL A 115 4.08 17.95 -2.26
CA VAL A 115 4.90 18.36 -1.10
C VAL A 115 6.32 18.85 -1.43
N ALA A 116 6.42 20.08 -1.92
CA ALA A 116 7.59 20.94 -1.67
C ALA A 116 7.61 21.52 -0.23
N LYS A 117 7.22 20.70 0.75
CA LYS A 117 7.43 20.94 2.19
C LYS A 117 8.17 19.75 2.76
N GLN A 118 9.43 19.59 2.37
CA GLN A 118 10.40 19.00 3.28
C GLN A 118 10.34 19.82 4.59
N PRO A 119 10.05 19.21 5.76
CA PRO A 119 10.46 19.86 6.99
C PRO A 119 11.99 19.89 6.96
N GLY A 120 12.53 21.11 6.82
CA GLY A 120 13.97 21.34 6.92
C GLY A 120 14.48 20.69 8.21
N ARG A 121 15.58 19.95 8.09
CA ARG A 121 16.31 19.43 9.25
C ARG A 121 16.87 20.62 10.02
N VAL A 122 16.05 21.18 10.92
CA VAL A 122 16.51 22.07 11.97
C VAL A 122 17.36 21.24 12.92
N THR A 123 18.65 21.22 12.65
CA THR A 123 19.69 20.87 13.63
C THR A 123 19.74 21.99 14.66
N ASN A 124 18.76 22.00 15.56
CA ASN A 124 18.77 22.88 16.73
C ASN A 124 19.80 22.31 17.71
N GLY A 125 20.98 22.92 17.75
CA GLY A 125 22.10 22.58 18.62
C GLY A 125 21.79 22.82 20.10
N GLN A 126 20.95 21.98 20.68
CA GLN A 126 20.80 21.85 22.12
C GLN A 126 21.54 20.59 22.57
N PRO A 127 22.44 20.69 23.56
CA PRO A 127 23.10 19.52 24.11
C PRO A 127 22.03 18.56 24.60
N GLN A 128 22.12 17.34 24.08
CA GLN A 128 21.29 16.21 24.43
C GLN A 128 21.35 16.01 25.96
N GLN A 129 20.38 16.58 26.66
CA GLN A 129 20.08 16.18 28.02
C GLN A 129 19.76 14.68 27.96
N PRO A 130 20.46 13.83 28.73
CA PRO A 130 20.11 12.43 28.80
C PRO A 130 18.67 12.38 29.30
N ALA A 131 17.79 11.79 28.49
CA ALA A 131 16.43 11.50 28.89
C ALA A 131 16.51 10.70 30.19
N THR A 132 16.16 11.38 31.28
CA THR A 132 16.11 10.84 32.62
C THR A 132 15.06 9.74 32.65
N GLY A 133 15.53 8.50 32.71
CA GLY A 133 14.82 7.38 33.30
C GLY A 133 13.56 6.91 32.55
N ALA A 134 13.73 6.29 31.38
CA ALA A 134 12.98 5.06 31.18
C ALA A 134 13.53 4.10 32.24
N ALA A 135 12.74 3.81 33.27
CA ALA A 135 13.12 2.84 34.27
C ALA A 135 13.56 1.58 33.53
N SER A 136 14.85 1.26 33.64
CA SER A 136 15.42 -0.03 33.27
C SER A 136 14.87 -1.06 34.25
N GLY A 137 13.56 -1.29 34.17
CA GLY A 137 12.87 -2.40 34.77
C GLY A 137 12.59 -3.36 33.64
N GLY A 138 13.06 -4.60 33.77
CA GLY A 138 12.68 -5.67 32.86
C GLY A 138 11.16 -5.76 32.72
N TYR A 139 10.71 -6.41 31.66
CA TYR A 139 9.30 -6.69 31.41
C TYR A 139 8.63 -7.42 32.58
N ILE A 140 9.41 -8.10 33.41
CA ILE A 140 8.95 -8.89 34.54
C ILE A 140 9.53 -8.38 35.85
N LYS A 141 8.66 -8.24 36.85
CA LYS A 141 9.08 -8.01 38.22
C LYS A 141 9.61 -9.33 38.81
N ARG A 142 10.91 -9.37 39.11
CA ARG A 142 11.56 -10.54 39.72
C ARG A 142 11.10 -10.73 41.16
N ILE A 143 10.62 -11.93 41.51
CA ILE A 143 10.17 -12.29 42.86
C ILE A 143 11.06 -13.39 43.42
N THR A 144 11.22 -14.48 42.69
CA THR A 144 12.07 -15.61 43.09
C THR A 144 13.51 -15.49 42.59
N ASN A 145 13.73 -14.64 41.57
CA ASN A 145 15.02 -14.45 40.89
C ASN A 145 15.63 -15.80 40.48
N ASP A 146 14.79 -16.66 39.92
CA ASP A 146 15.15 -18.01 39.44
C ASP A 146 15.30 -18.02 37.91
N ALA A 147 15.83 -19.13 37.39
CA ALA A 147 16.09 -19.28 35.96
C ALA A 147 14.83 -19.18 35.09
N ARG A 148 13.64 -19.44 35.65
CA ARG A 148 12.36 -19.31 34.93
C ARG A 148 12.03 -17.85 34.69
N GLU A 149 12.16 -17.00 35.72
CA GLU A 149 11.97 -15.56 35.57
C GLU A 149 12.98 -14.94 34.59
N ASP A 150 14.22 -15.43 34.55
CA ASP A 150 15.21 -15.02 33.56
C ASP A 150 14.80 -15.43 32.13
N GLU A 151 14.35 -16.67 31.91
CA GLU A 151 13.86 -17.12 30.59
C GLU A 151 12.62 -16.35 30.14
N MET A 152 11.68 -16.08 31.05
CA MET A 152 10.49 -15.29 30.72
C MET A 152 10.85 -13.87 30.29
N GLU A 153 11.82 -13.23 30.96
CA GLU A 153 12.31 -11.89 30.62
C GLU A 153 12.98 -11.89 29.23
N GLU A 154 13.79 -12.92 28.93
CA GLU A 154 14.41 -13.09 27.62
C GLU A 154 13.36 -13.28 26.51
N ASN A 155 12.37 -14.14 26.74
CA ASN A 155 11.26 -14.37 25.80
C ASN A 155 10.50 -13.07 25.52
N LEU A 156 10.14 -12.30 26.56
CA LEU A 156 9.42 -11.03 26.39
C LEU A 156 10.27 -9.94 25.73
N THR A 157 11.58 -9.93 25.98
CA THR A 157 12.50 -9.03 25.28
C THR A 157 12.56 -9.33 23.78
N GLN A 158 12.65 -10.61 23.41
CA GLN A 158 12.61 -11.05 22.01
C GLN A 158 11.27 -10.68 21.36
N VAL A 159 10.16 -10.96 22.05
CA VAL A 159 8.82 -10.57 21.59
C VAL A 159 8.72 -9.05 21.38
N GLY A 160 9.26 -8.25 22.29
CA GLY A 160 9.28 -6.78 22.16
C GLY A 160 10.02 -6.32 20.90
N SER A 161 11.16 -6.95 20.58
CA SER A 161 11.90 -6.69 19.34
C SER A 161 11.09 -7.07 18.10
N ILE A 162 10.49 -8.26 18.08
CA ILE A 162 9.65 -8.73 16.97
C ILE A 162 8.44 -7.83 16.78
N LEU A 163 7.77 -7.42 17.85
CA LEU A 163 6.65 -6.47 17.82
C LEU A 163 7.08 -5.11 17.25
N GLY A 164 8.29 -4.64 17.58
CA GLY A 164 8.87 -3.44 16.98
C GLY A 164 9.02 -3.57 15.45
N ASN A 165 9.53 -4.71 14.99
CA ASN A 165 9.65 -5.00 13.56
C ASN A 165 8.29 -5.14 12.87
N LEU A 166 7.34 -5.86 13.49
CA LEU A 166 5.97 -6.00 13.02
C LEU A 166 5.28 -4.64 12.88
N LYS A 167 5.51 -3.71 13.81
CA LYS A 167 5.00 -2.34 13.72
C LYS A 167 5.56 -1.61 12.49
N ASN A 168 6.87 -1.70 12.25
CA ASN A 168 7.47 -1.05 11.08
C ASN A 168 6.92 -1.66 9.78
N MET A 169 6.85 -3.00 9.69
CA MET A 169 6.24 -3.69 8.57
C MET A 169 4.77 -3.27 8.35
N ALA A 170 3.98 -3.12 9.41
CA ALA A 170 2.59 -2.67 9.30
C ALA A 170 2.48 -1.23 8.76
N LEU A 171 3.39 -0.33 9.13
CA LEU A 171 3.44 1.02 8.58
C LEU A 171 3.84 1.02 7.11
N ASP A 172 4.85 0.23 6.74
CA ASP A 172 5.33 0.11 5.35
C ASP A 172 4.24 -0.49 4.45
N MET A 173 3.59 -1.58 4.89
CA MET A 173 2.43 -2.16 4.20
C MET A 173 1.29 -1.16 4.05
N GLY A 174 1.00 -0.37 5.10
CA GLY A 174 -0.05 0.65 5.04
C GLY A 174 0.23 1.73 3.99
N ASN A 175 1.46 2.24 3.96
CA ASN A 175 1.87 3.25 2.97
C ASN A 175 1.84 2.69 1.55
N GLU A 176 2.31 1.46 1.35
CA GLU A 176 2.31 0.81 0.04
C GLU A 176 0.87 0.57 -0.47
N ILE A 177 -0.03 0.09 0.39
CA ILE A 177 -1.45 -0.07 0.04
C ILE A 177 -2.09 1.28 -0.32
N GLU A 178 -1.81 2.35 0.42
CA GLU A 178 -2.33 3.69 0.07
C GLU A 178 -1.81 4.18 -1.29
N ALA A 179 -0.53 3.93 -1.60
CA ALA A 179 0.05 4.29 -2.88
C ALA A 179 -0.59 3.49 -4.03
N GLN A 180 -0.72 2.17 -3.85
CA GLN A 180 -1.37 1.27 -4.82
C GLN A 180 -2.84 1.62 -5.04
N ASN A 181 -3.59 1.96 -3.98
CA ASN A 181 -4.99 2.39 -4.11
C ASN A 181 -5.12 3.64 -4.99
N ARG A 182 -4.27 4.66 -4.77
CA ARG A 182 -4.26 5.86 -5.62
C ARG A 182 -3.85 5.54 -7.06
N GLN A 183 -2.98 4.55 -7.27
CA GLN A 183 -2.63 4.08 -8.61
C GLN A 183 -3.81 3.40 -9.30
N ILE A 184 -4.53 2.54 -8.59
CA ILE A 184 -5.73 1.88 -9.09
C ILE A 184 -6.77 2.93 -9.50
N ASP A 185 -7.02 3.96 -8.70
CA ASP A 185 -7.97 5.03 -9.07
C ASP A 185 -7.61 5.68 -10.41
N ARG A 186 -6.32 6.00 -10.63
CA ARG A 186 -5.84 6.54 -11.92
C ARG A 186 -6.02 5.54 -13.06
N ILE A 187 -5.68 4.27 -12.83
CA ILE A 187 -5.85 3.21 -13.82
C ILE A 187 -7.33 3.08 -14.19
N THR A 188 -8.25 3.12 -13.22
CA THR A 188 -9.70 3.04 -13.44
C THR A 188 -10.18 4.21 -14.31
N GLU A 189 -9.79 5.45 -14.00
CA GLU A 189 -10.17 6.61 -14.84
C GLU A 189 -9.62 6.49 -16.28
N LYS A 190 -8.36 6.05 -16.41
CA LYS A 190 -7.74 5.79 -17.72
C LYS A 190 -8.49 4.70 -18.49
N ALA A 191 -8.86 3.61 -17.81
CA ALA A 191 -9.57 2.48 -18.38
C ALA A 191 -10.97 2.86 -18.86
N ASP A 192 -11.75 3.59 -18.05
CA ASP A 192 -13.08 4.08 -18.42
C ASP A 192 -13.01 4.99 -19.65
N THR A 193 -12.05 5.92 -19.66
CA THR A 193 -11.84 6.81 -20.80
C THR A 193 -11.43 6.06 -22.06
N ASN A 194 -10.50 5.10 -21.95
CA ASN A 194 -10.08 4.27 -23.06
C ASN A 194 -11.23 3.40 -23.59
N LYS A 195 -12.06 2.86 -22.69
CA LYS A 195 -13.24 2.09 -23.06
C LYS A 195 -14.22 2.91 -23.88
N ASP A 196 -14.59 4.10 -23.40
CA ASP A 196 -15.48 5.02 -24.13
C ASP A 196 -14.90 5.36 -25.52
N ARG A 197 -13.59 5.57 -25.59
CA ARG A 197 -12.88 5.85 -26.84
C ARG A 197 -12.98 4.71 -27.84
N ILE A 198 -12.73 3.48 -27.38
CA ILE A 198 -12.83 2.25 -28.17
C ILE A 198 -14.26 2.07 -28.69
N ASP A 199 -15.27 2.24 -27.83
CA ASP A 199 -16.67 2.07 -28.22
C ASP A 199 -17.07 3.10 -29.31
N VAL A 200 -16.63 4.35 -29.20
CA VAL A 200 -16.84 5.39 -30.22
C VAL A 200 -16.12 5.06 -31.53
N ALA A 201 -14.86 4.63 -31.48
CA ALA A 201 -14.08 4.27 -32.66
C ALA A 201 -14.68 3.05 -33.38
N ASN A 202 -15.11 2.03 -32.64
CA ASN A 202 -15.79 0.84 -33.17
C ASN A 202 -17.10 1.21 -33.87
N ALA A 203 -17.92 2.08 -33.27
CA ALA A 203 -19.14 2.56 -33.89
C ALA A 203 -18.87 3.33 -35.21
N ARG A 204 -17.77 4.10 -35.27
CA ARG A 204 -17.34 4.80 -36.50
C ARG A 204 -16.87 3.82 -37.56
N ALA A 205 -16.03 2.86 -37.20
CA ALA A 205 -15.52 1.84 -38.11
C ALA A 205 -16.66 1.04 -38.74
N LYS A 206 -17.66 0.63 -37.93
CA LYS A 206 -18.84 -0.08 -38.42
C LYS A 206 -19.63 0.74 -39.45
N LYS A 207 -19.84 2.03 -39.19
CA LYS A 207 -20.52 2.93 -40.15
C LYS A 207 -19.79 3.05 -41.48
N LEU A 208 -18.46 3.01 -41.50
CA LEU A 208 -17.68 3.05 -42.74
C LEU A 208 -17.81 1.78 -43.58
N ILE A 209 -18.09 0.64 -42.95
CA ILE A 209 -18.34 -0.63 -43.64
C ILE A 209 -19.79 -0.69 -44.15
N ASP A 210 -20.74 -0.17 -43.37
CA ASP A 210 -22.16 -0.16 -43.70
C ASP A 210 -22.57 0.96 -44.69
N SER A 211 -21.65 1.88 -45.03
CA SER A 211 -21.85 2.99 -46.00
C SER A 211 -21.33 2.63 -47.38
#